data_AF-A0A166QMS6-F1
#
_entry.id   AF-A0A166QMS6-F1
#
_cell.length_a   1.000
_cell.length_b   1.000
_cell.length_c   1.000
_cell.angle_alpha   90.00
_cell.angle_beta   90.00
_cell.angle_gamma   90.00
#
_symmetry.space_group_name_H-M   'P 1'
#
loop_
_entity.id
_entity.type
_entity.pdbx_description
1 polymer ?
#
loop_
_entity_poly.entity_id
_entity_poly.type
_entity_poly.pdbx_seq_one_letter_code
_entity_poly.pdbx_strand_id
1 'polypeptide(L)'
;MTQTVNKFDKDGHPAAAHVTDLAALYVLLIEKILQGEPIPSDEVGIYFGVAYKISWWKVMSAISHALHSRGLVKDLEPQFWSSYDAAADELGWPRAYIRGMGTSSPKLIPLNAYKLGWKPKWGESRFMESIDDEVQAALDLGTGATSLYDSIQTSKS
;
A
#
# COMPACT_ATOMS: atom_id res chain seq x y z
N MET A 1 9.02 -12.96 -23.75
CA MET A 1 9.17 -11.51 -23.49
C MET A 1 9.90 -11.37 -22.17
N THR A 2 10.91 -10.50 -22.10
CA THR A 2 11.58 -10.18 -20.84
C THR A 2 10.66 -9.28 -20.04
N GLN A 3 10.32 -9.67 -18.80
CA GLN A 3 9.48 -8.86 -17.92
C GLN A 3 10.29 -7.67 -17.38
N THR A 4 9.62 -6.53 -17.16
CA THR A 4 10.23 -5.29 -16.67
C THR A 4 9.36 -4.75 -15.54
N VAL A 5 9.98 -4.19 -14.50
CA VAL A 5 9.26 -3.44 -13.46
C VAL A 5 9.11 -2.00 -13.91
N ASN A 6 7.89 -1.46 -13.83
CA ASN A 6 7.60 -0.09 -14.23
C ASN A 6 7.18 0.78 -13.03
N LYS A 7 7.51 2.06 -13.08
CA LYS A 7 7.10 3.11 -12.13
C LYS A 7 6.48 4.31 -12.86
N PHE A 8 5.67 5.09 -12.15
CA PHE A 8 5.10 6.32 -12.69
C PHE A 8 6.12 7.47 -12.72
N ASP A 9 5.89 8.44 -13.59
CA ASP A 9 6.70 9.65 -13.79
C ASP A 9 6.75 10.58 -12.57
N LYS A 10 5.85 10.37 -11.61
CA LYS A 10 5.79 11.09 -10.34
C LYS A 10 5.81 10.11 -9.16
N ASP A 11 6.64 10.40 -8.17
CA ASP A 11 6.70 9.60 -6.95
C ASP A 11 5.44 9.80 -6.10
N GLY A 12 4.68 8.72 -5.93
CA GLY A 12 3.56 8.65 -5.01
C GLY A 12 4.06 8.51 -3.57
N HIS A 13 3.37 9.14 -2.63
CA HIS A 13 3.60 9.04 -1.20
C HIS A 13 2.33 8.57 -0.47
N PRO A 14 1.78 7.38 -0.80
CA PRO A 14 0.59 6.87 -0.13
C PRO A 14 0.82 6.77 1.38
N ALA A 15 -0.25 7.04 2.12
CA ALA A 15 -0.29 6.81 3.55
C ALA A 15 -0.52 5.31 3.81
N ALA A 16 0.19 4.76 4.79
CA ALA A 16 0.18 3.33 5.06
C ALA A 16 0.19 3.01 6.55
N ALA A 17 -0.33 1.83 6.88
CA ALA A 17 -0.15 1.15 8.14
C ALA A 17 -0.18 -0.35 7.88
N HIS A 18 0.56 -1.13 8.67
CA HIS A 18 0.46 -2.58 8.62
C HIS A 18 -0.90 -3.04 9.16
N VAL A 19 -1.44 -4.14 8.63
CA VAL A 19 -2.77 -4.65 9.01
C VAL A 19 -2.90 -4.90 10.52
N THR A 20 -1.83 -5.37 11.18
CA THR A 20 -1.84 -5.58 12.64
C THR A 20 -1.87 -4.28 13.42
N ASP A 21 -1.24 -3.21 12.91
CA ASP A 21 -1.28 -1.90 13.56
C ASP A 21 -2.67 -1.29 13.39
N LEU A 22 -3.28 -1.44 12.22
CA LEU A 22 -4.66 -1.01 11.99
C LEU A 22 -5.64 -1.77 12.90
N ALA A 23 -5.50 -3.09 13.02
CA ALA A 23 -6.32 -3.88 13.94
C ALA A 23 -6.15 -3.41 15.40
N ALA A 24 -4.93 -3.09 15.84
CA ALA A 24 -4.67 -2.55 17.17
C ALA A 24 -5.35 -1.19 17.41
N LEU A 25 -5.48 -0.34 16.38
CA LEU A 25 -6.25 0.91 16.49
C LEU A 25 -7.74 0.63 16.76
N TYR A 26 -8.33 -0.33 16.04
CA TYR A 26 -9.74 -0.71 16.25
C TYR A 26 -9.98 -1.32 17.63
N VAL A 27 -9.06 -2.17 18.10
CA VAL A 27 -9.13 -2.71 19.47
C VAL A 27 -9.16 -1.57 20.49
N LEU A 28 -8.25 -0.60 20.38
CA LEU A 28 -8.22 0.57 21.27
C LEU A 28 -9.52 1.38 21.22
N LEU A 29 -10.09 1.61 20.03
CA LEU A 29 -11.36 2.32 19.90
C LEU A 29 -12.49 1.59 20.63
N ILE A 30 -12.60 0.28 20.43
CA ILE A 30 -13.64 -0.54 21.05
C ILE A 30 -13.47 -0.58 22.57
N GLU A 31 -12.25 -0.77 23.07
CA GLU A 31 -11.95 -0.76 24.50
C GLU A 31 -12.41 0.54 25.17
N LYS A 32 -12.09 1.70 24.56
CA LYS A 32 -12.48 3.02 25.08
C LYS A 32 -13.99 3.20 25.11
N ILE A 33 -14.68 2.75 24.06
CA ILE A 33 -16.15 2.78 23.99
C ILE A 33 -16.75 1.89 25.10
N LEU A 34 -16.26 0.67 25.28
CA LEU A 34 -16.77 -0.27 26.29
C LEU A 34 -16.51 0.21 27.73
N GLN A 35 -15.41 0.95 27.95
CA GLN A 35 -15.09 1.56 29.24
C GLN A 35 -15.89 2.84 29.52
N GLY A 36 -16.67 3.33 28.56
CA GLY A 36 -17.38 4.60 28.66
C GLY A 36 -16.45 5.82 28.67
N GLU A 37 -15.22 5.68 28.16
CA GLU A 37 -14.29 6.80 28.06
C GLU A 37 -14.76 7.78 26.97
N PRO A 38 -14.75 9.09 27.24
CA PRO A 38 -15.14 10.07 26.25
C PRO A 38 -14.04 10.20 25.18
N ILE A 39 -14.35 9.71 23.97
CA ILE A 39 -13.51 9.87 22.78
C ILE A 39 -14.25 10.71 21.72
N PRO A 40 -13.55 11.50 20.88
CA PRO A 40 -14.19 12.22 19.78
C PRO A 40 -15.04 11.29 18.90
N SER A 41 -16.25 11.73 18.58
CA SER A 41 -17.23 11.05 17.70
C SER A 41 -17.66 11.96 16.55
N ASP A 42 -18.49 11.41 15.65
CA ASP A 42 -19.11 12.15 14.53
C ASP A 42 -18.05 12.84 13.64
N GLU A 43 -18.29 14.08 13.22
CA GLU A 43 -17.42 14.82 12.30
C GLU A 43 -16.02 15.08 12.86
N VAL A 44 -15.87 15.13 14.19
CA VAL A 44 -14.57 15.34 14.87
C VAL A 44 -13.92 14.02 15.30
N GLY A 45 -14.64 12.91 15.17
CA GLY A 45 -14.24 11.54 15.53
C GLY A 45 -13.59 10.76 14.40
N ILE A 46 -12.85 11.41 13.52
CA ILE A 46 -12.15 10.74 12.41
C ILE A 46 -10.79 10.26 12.90
N TYR A 47 -10.55 8.94 12.84
CA TYR A 47 -9.30 8.29 13.24
C TYR A 47 -8.59 7.72 12.02
N PHE A 48 -7.62 8.44 11.46
CA PHE A 48 -6.82 7.92 10.36
C PHE A 48 -5.82 6.87 10.86
N GLY A 49 -5.94 5.64 10.37
CA GLY A 49 -4.97 4.56 10.60
C GLY A 49 -3.72 4.71 9.72
N VAL A 50 -3.01 5.83 9.87
CA VAL A 50 -1.80 6.15 9.10
C VAL A 50 -0.60 6.13 10.04
N ALA A 51 0.30 5.18 9.84
CA ALA A 51 1.53 5.04 10.62
C ALA A 51 2.72 5.76 9.95
N TYR A 52 2.83 5.65 8.62
CA TYR A 52 3.90 6.24 7.84
C TYR A 52 3.44 6.54 6.41
N LYS A 53 4.32 7.17 5.61
CA LYS A 53 4.16 7.31 4.17
C LYS A 53 5.27 6.54 3.47
N ILE A 54 4.99 6.06 2.27
CA ILE A 54 5.92 5.23 1.50
C ILE A 54 6.25 5.95 0.20
N SER A 55 7.52 6.05 -0.18
CA SER A 55 7.89 6.46 -1.55
C SER A 55 7.63 5.29 -2.50
N TRP A 56 6.73 5.47 -3.46
CA TRP A 56 6.38 4.42 -4.42
C TRP A 56 7.55 4.07 -5.33
N TRP A 57 8.41 5.05 -5.65
CA TRP A 57 9.67 4.78 -6.35
C TRP A 57 10.60 3.86 -5.58
N LYS A 58 10.78 4.06 -4.28
CA LYS A 58 11.61 3.15 -3.45
C LYS A 58 11.05 1.73 -3.48
N VAL A 59 9.72 1.57 -3.40
CA VAL A 59 9.07 0.25 -3.47
C VAL A 59 9.33 -0.41 -4.81
N MET A 60 9.11 0.29 -5.92
CA MET A 60 9.33 -0.29 -7.25
C MET A 60 10.81 -0.65 -7.48
N SER A 61 11.75 0.15 -6.96
CA SER A 61 13.18 -0.20 -7.01
C SER A 61 13.49 -1.45 -6.19
N ALA A 62 12.97 -1.56 -4.96
CA ALA A 62 13.17 -2.74 -4.13
C ALA A 62 12.58 -4.02 -4.76
N ILE A 63 11.39 -3.93 -5.36
CA ILE A 63 10.79 -5.04 -6.12
C ILE A 63 11.66 -5.42 -7.33
N SER A 64 12.14 -4.42 -8.09
CA SER A 64 13.01 -4.66 -9.24
C SER A 64 14.32 -5.33 -8.85
N HIS A 65 14.96 -4.91 -7.74
CA HIS A 65 16.15 -5.55 -7.20
C HIS A 65 15.90 -7.00 -6.79
N ALA A 66 14.79 -7.26 -6.09
CA ALA A 66 14.41 -8.60 -5.64
C ALA A 66 14.12 -9.55 -6.82
N LEU A 67 13.47 -9.07 -7.88
CA LEU A 67 13.21 -9.88 -9.08
C LEU A 67 14.47 -10.07 -9.93
N HIS A 68 15.33 -9.05 -10.04
CA HIS A 68 16.58 -9.11 -10.79
C HIS A 68 17.57 -10.10 -10.15
N SER A 69 17.71 -10.10 -8.82
CA SER A 69 18.58 -11.05 -8.10
C SER A 69 18.17 -12.51 -8.31
N ARG A 70 16.90 -12.75 -8.65
CA ARG A 70 16.31 -14.05 -9.00
C ARG A 70 16.33 -14.35 -10.50
N GLY A 71 16.85 -13.44 -11.33
CA GLY A 71 16.91 -13.58 -12.80
C GLY A 71 15.54 -13.49 -13.50
N LEU A 72 14.52 -12.95 -12.83
CA LEU A 72 13.15 -12.86 -13.36
C LEU A 72 12.92 -11.60 -14.22
N VAL A 73 13.71 -10.55 -13.99
CA VAL A 73 13.75 -9.34 -14.81
C VAL A 73 15.20 -9.04 -15.20
N LYS A 74 15.38 -8.38 -16.34
CA LYS A 74 16.72 -8.06 -16.86
C LYS A 74 17.32 -6.80 -16.23
N ASP A 75 16.49 -5.80 -15.97
CA ASP A 75 16.95 -4.50 -15.51
C ASP A 75 16.93 -4.44 -13.98
N LEU A 76 18.01 -3.92 -13.40
CA LEU A 76 18.11 -3.74 -11.95
C LEU A 76 17.13 -2.67 -11.47
N GLU A 77 17.03 -1.54 -12.18
CA GLU A 77 16.14 -0.44 -11.83
C GLU A 77 14.83 -0.45 -12.65
N PRO A 78 13.72 -0.01 -12.05
CA PRO A 78 12.44 0.05 -12.74
C PRO A 78 12.45 1.15 -13.82
N GLN A 79 11.79 0.85 -14.93
CA GLN A 79 11.58 1.79 -16.04
C GLN A 79 10.38 2.69 -15.77
N PHE A 80 10.27 3.82 -16.49
CA PHE A 80 9.04 4.60 -16.46
C PHE A 80 7.99 3.99 -17.38
N TRP A 81 6.73 4.02 -16.94
CA TRP A 81 5.60 3.77 -17.84
C TRP A 81 5.67 4.72 -19.05
N SER A 82 5.44 4.19 -20.24
CA SER A 82 5.42 4.98 -21.48
C SER A 82 4.26 5.98 -21.52
N SER A 83 3.14 5.61 -20.89
CA SER A 83 2.00 6.49 -20.63
C SER A 83 1.13 5.92 -19.50
N TYR A 84 0.25 6.75 -18.96
CA TYR A 84 -0.78 6.31 -18.02
C TYR A 84 -1.76 5.31 -18.63
N ASP A 85 -2.04 5.40 -19.94
CA ASP A 85 -2.90 4.44 -20.64
C ASP A 85 -2.23 3.07 -20.76
N ALA A 86 -0.92 3.03 -21.05
CA ALA A 86 -0.16 1.78 -21.07
C ALA A 86 -0.14 1.13 -19.69
N ALA A 87 0.06 1.91 -18.63
CA ALA A 87 -0.02 1.42 -17.25
C ALA A 87 -1.42 0.88 -16.92
N ALA A 88 -2.48 1.57 -17.35
CA ALA A 88 -3.86 1.14 -17.12
C ALA A 88 -4.18 -0.18 -17.83
N ASP A 89 -3.74 -0.32 -19.08
CA ASP A 89 -3.96 -1.52 -19.88
C ASP A 89 -3.20 -2.74 -19.29
N GLU A 90 -1.97 -2.55 -18.83
CA GLU A 90 -1.15 -3.64 -18.25
C GLU A 90 -1.59 -4.01 -16.82
N LEU A 91 -1.94 -3.03 -15.99
CA LEU A 91 -2.38 -3.27 -14.60
C LEU A 91 -3.87 -3.63 -14.50
N GLY A 92 -4.64 -3.51 -15.57
CA GLY A 92 -6.09 -3.70 -15.56
C GLY A 92 -6.85 -2.64 -14.73
N TRP A 93 -6.26 -1.45 -14.58
CA TRP A 93 -6.81 -0.37 -13.74
C TRP A 93 -7.64 0.60 -14.59
N PRO A 94 -8.71 1.23 -14.04
CA PRO A 94 -9.48 2.21 -14.79
C PRO A 94 -8.62 3.42 -15.21
N ARG A 95 -8.60 3.71 -16.52
CA ARG A 95 -7.87 4.85 -17.11
C ARG A 95 -8.21 6.20 -16.46
N ALA A 96 -9.46 6.39 -16.05
CA ALA A 96 -9.89 7.62 -15.37
C ALA A 96 -9.19 7.87 -14.02
N TYR A 97 -8.67 6.81 -13.37
CA TYR A 97 -8.14 6.89 -12.01
C TYR A 97 -6.66 6.48 -11.89
N ILE A 98 -6.06 5.90 -12.94
CA ILE A 98 -4.67 5.38 -12.93
C ILE A 98 -3.65 6.40 -12.39
N ARG A 99 -3.75 7.67 -12.79
CA ARG A 99 -2.88 8.72 -12.31
C ARG A 99 -3.07 9.01 -10.83
N GLY A 100 -4.32 9.08 -10.38
CA GLY A 100 -4.65 9.29 -8.98
C GLY A 100 -4.14 8.14 -8.10
N MET A 101 -4.33 6.90 -8.54
CA MET A 101 -3.89 5.72 -7.80
C MET A 101 -2.35 5.60 -7.77
N GLY A 102 -1.70 5.75 -8.91
CA GLY A 102 -0.25 5.54 -9.06
C GLY A 102 0.64 6.65 -8.50
N THR A 103 0.11 7.87 -8.35
CA THR A 103 0.92 9.06 -7.98
C THR A 103 0.33 9.85 -6.80
N SER A 104 -0.59 9.27 -6.04
CA SER A 104 -1.21 9.93 -4.88
C SER A 104 -0.19 10.28 -3.80
N SER A 105 -0.40 11.41 -3.12
CA SER A 105 0.42 11.85 -2.00
C SER A 105 -0.45 12.58 -0.99
N PRO A 106 -1.33 11.87 -0.26
CA PRO A 106 -2.32 12.50 0.60
C PRO A 106 -1.68 13.22 1.78
N LYS A 107 -2.34 14.29 2.24
CA LYS A 107 -1.94 15.09 3.41
C LYS A 107 -2.77 14.71 4.64
N LEU A 108 -2.73 13.43 5.03
CA LEU A 108 -3.42 12.92 6.21
C LEU A 108 -2.61 13.19 7.48
N ILE A 109 -3.29 13.60 8.54
CA ILE A 109 -2.72 13.83 9.87
C ILE A 109 -3.51 12.96 10.88
N PRO A 110 -2.94 11.84 11.35
CA PRO A 110 -3.63 10.86 12.23
C PRO A 110 -3.68 11.31 13.70
N LEU A 111 -4.10 12.55 13.95
CA LEU A 111 -4.06 13.17 15.28
C LEU A 111 -4.88 12.40 16.32
N ASN A 112 -6.13 12.06 15.99
CA ASN A 112 -7.03 11.38 16.92
C ASN A 112 -6.56 9.96 17.25
N ALA A 113 -6.00 9.24 16.27
CA ALA A 113 -5.45 7.90 16.50
C ALA A 113 -4.30 7.94 17.52
N TYR A 114 -3.38 8.90 17.39
CA TYR A 114 -2.30 9.05 18.37
C TYR A 114 -2.77 9.56 19.73
N LYS A 115 -3.76 10.47 19.78
CA LYS A 115 -4.39 10.91 21.04
C LYS A 115 -5.09 9.77 21.79
N LEU A 116 -5.65 8.80 21.05
CA LEU A 116 -6.24 7.57 21.60
C LEU A 116 -5.20 6.66 22.28
N GLY A 117 -3.91 6.89 22.02
CA GLY A 117 -2.81 6.06 22.52
C GLY A 117 -2.31 5.01 21.53
N TRP A 118 -2.74 5.07 20.27
CA TRP A 118 -2.26 4.16 19.23
C TRP A 118 -0.76 4.35 18.99
N LYS A 119 -0.01 3.23 18.98
CA LYS A 119 1.43 3.20 18.75
C LYS A 119 1.74 2.12 17.72
N PRO A 120 1.78 2.46 16.43
CA PRO A 120 2.14 1.52 15.37
C PRO A 120 3.51 0.91 15.63
N LYS A 121 3.65 -0.39 15.35
CA LYS A 121 4.92 -1.12 15.48
C LYS A 121 5.69 -1.18 14.15
N TRP A 122 5.00 -0.96 13.03
CA TRP A 122 5.60 -0.91 11.71
C TRP A 122 5.87 0.54 11.31
N GLY A 123 7.05 0.75 10.73
CA GLY A 123 7.47 2.01 10.10
C GLY A 123 7.95 1.75 8.67
N GLU A 124 8.29 2.82 7.95
CA GLU A 124 8.77 2.75 6.55
C GLU A 124 9.95 1.77 6.41
N SER A 125 10.96 1.83 7.29
CA SER A 125 12.14 0.95 7.21
C SER A 125 11.78 -0.53 7.27
N ARG A 126 10.97 -0.92 8.27
CA ARG A 126 10.55 -2.32 8.43
C ARG A 126 9.71 -2.81 7.26
N PHE A 127 8.86 -1.94 6.71
CA PHE A 127 8.11 -2.24 5.49
C PHE A 127 9.03 -2.43 4.28
N MET A 128 10.05 -1.58 4.12
CA MET A 128 11.02 -1.72 3.03
C MET A 128 11.85 -3.00 3.17
N GLU A 129 12.24 -3.36 4.40
CA GLU A 129 12.96 -4.60 4.71
C GLU A 129 12.15 -5.86 4.39
N SER A 130 10.82 -5.80 4.45
CA SER A 130 9.97 -6.96 4.16
C SER A 130 9.69 -7.20 2.67
N ILE A 131 10.09 -6.30 1.76
CA ILE A 131 9.73 -6.41 0.34
C ILE A 131 10.29 -7.67 -0.32
N ASP A 132 11.52 -8.10 0.02
CA ASP A 132 12.10 -9.30 -0.58
C ASP A 132 11.33 -10.57 -0.17
N ASP A 133 10.93 -10.65 1.10
CA ASP A 133 10.11 -11.74 1.63
C ASP A 133 8.72 -11.75 0.97
N GLU A 134 8.09 -10.59 0.76
CA GLU A 134 6.80 -10.46 0.07
C GLU A 134 6.88 -10.89 -1.40
N VAL A 135 7.97 -10.53 -2.10
CA VAL A 135 8.23 -11.02 -3.47
C VAL A 135 8.36 -12.53 -3.49
N GLN A 136 9.10 -13.12 -2.53
CA GLN A 136 9.23 -14.56 -2.43
C GLN A 136 7.89 -15.24 -2.15
N ALA A 137 7.11 -14.71 -1.19
CA ALA A 137 5.79 -15.24 -0.87
C ALA A 137 4.84 -15.20 -2.07
N ALA A 138 4.86 -14.12 -2.88
CA ALA A 138 4.06 -14.02 -4.09
C ALA A 138 4.48 -15.05 -5.16
N LEU A 139 5.78 -15.34 -5.29
CA LEU A 139 6.28 -16.38 -6.19
C LEU A 139 5.87 -17.79 -5.72
N ASP A 140 5.98 -18.06 -4.41
CA ASP A 140 5.65 -19.35 -3.81
C ASP A 140 4.15 -19.68 -3.90
N LEU A 141 3.29 -18.66 -3.79
CA LEU A 141 1.84 -18.81 -3.94
C LEU A 141 1.42 -19.18 -5.37
N GLY A 142 2.32 -19.10 -6.36
CA GLY A 142 2.06 -19.44 -7.77
C GLY A 142 0.96 -18.61 -8.42
N THR A 143 0.48 -17.60 -7.70
CA THR A 143 -0.55 -16.66 -8.07
C THR A 143 0.02 -15.31 -7.65
N GLY A 144 0.24 -14.41 -8.59
CA GLY A 144 0.33 -12.99 -8.25
C GLY A 144 -1.04 -12.61 -7.73
N ALA A 145 -1.31 -12.90 -6.45
CA ALA A 145 -2.66 -13.06 -5.93
C ALA A 145 -3.51 -11.87 -6.35
N THR A 146 -4.45 -12.18 -7.24
CA THR A 146 -5.45 -11.31 -7.77
C THR A 146 -6.29 -10.81 -6.61
N SER A 147 -5.93 -9.60 -6.18
CA SER A 147 -6.42 -8.92 -4.99
C SER A 147 -7.94 -8.77 -5.00
N LEU A 148 -8.51 -8.40 -3.85
CA LEU A 148 -9.90 -7.96 -3.59
C LEU A 148 -10.73 -7.52 -4.81
N TYR A 149 -10.16 -6.80 -5.78
CA TYR A 149 -10.79 -6.44 -7.05
C TYR A 149 -11.39 -7.62 -7.83
N ASP A 150 -10.74 -8.77 -7.88
CA ASP A 150 -11.29 -9.96 -8.55
C ASP A 150 -12.55 -10.44 -7.85
N SER A 151 -12.53 -10.48 -6.51
CA SER A 151 -13.70 -10.84 -5.71
C SER A 151 -14.87 -9.85 -5.89
N ILE A 152 -14.57 -8.56 -6.09
CA ILE A 152 -15.56 -7.52 -6.35
C ILE A 152 -16.12 -7.66 -7.78
N GLN A 153 -15.29 -7.96 -8.78
CA GLN A 153 -15.74 -8.19 -10.16
C GLN A 153 -16.65 -9.42 -10.27
N THR A 154 -16.36 -10.51 -9.56
CA THR A 154 -17.19 -11.72 -9.56
C THR A 154 -18.56 -11.55 -8.89
N SER A 155 -18.74 -10.53 -8.04
CA SER A 155 -20.03 -10.28 -7.35
C SER A 155 -21.09 -9.57 -8.19
N LYS A 156 -20.78 -9.23 -9.45
CA LYS A 156 -21.70 -8.56 -10.40
C LYS A 156 -22.30 -9.50 -11.47
N SER A 157 -22.24 -10.81 -11.28
CA SER A 157 -22.92 -11.78 -12.17
C SER A 157 -24.36 -12.06 -11.74
#